data_AF-A0A1X0DQM6-F1
#
_entry.id   AF-A0A1X0DQM6-F1
#
_cell.length_a   1.000
_cell.length_b   1.000
_cell.length_c   1.000
_cell.angle_alpha   90.00
_cell.angle_beta   90.00
_cell.angle_gamma   90.00
#
_symmetry.space_group_name_H-M   'P 1'
#
loop_
_entity.id
_entity.type
_entity.pdbx_description
1 polymer ?
#
loop_
_entity_poly.entity_id
_entity_poly.type
_entity_poly.pdbx_seq_one_letter_code
_entity_poly.pdbx_strand_id
1 'polypeptide(L)'
;MRPFRIGPVAITVLALLVVACGHSSTPTRSGPPARSPSARGAAVNPANIRRVVRELPPGYEVTNGVPGGASPRVIWSVGADARAKPPQCAVLADPGNGRDQSAQGVSASGTGGVVDAVVVALPGPVDLDPGLVAACGRWTLTGGHTTASVRLTDAPRIDGADTLGMVADIRSSVESGAEIDSRAYTFIAYFGNFYAFTTLTTDPGSALPALPPQFAADLLVKTVSTLRG
;
A
#
# COMPACT_ATOMS: atom_id res chain seq x y z
N MET A 1 -33.15 -6.57 51.00
CA MET A 1 -33.46 -6.17 52.38
C MET A 1 -32.16 -6.15 53.18
N ARG A 2 -31.97 -5.08 53.96
CA ARG A 2 -30.84 -4.64 54.80
C ARG A 2 -30.29 -5.72 55.78
N PRO A 3 -29.10 -5.59 56.42
CA PRO A 3 -28.64 -4.31 57.01
C PRO A 3 -27.14 -3.93 57.00
N PHE A 4 -26.99 -2.60 56.92
CA PHE A 4 -25.98 -1.71 57.49
C PHE A 4 -25.29 -2.19 58.78
N ARG A 5 -23.99 -1.86 58.92
CA ARG A 5 -23.36 -1.51 60.20
C ARG A 5 -22.51 -0.26 60.08
N ILE A 6 -22.69 0.62 61.08
CA ILE A 6 -22.07 1.92 61.34
C ILE A 6 -20.96 1.70 62.39
N GLY A 7 -19.72 2.11 62.14
CA GLY A 7 -19.03 3.19 62.88
C GLY A 7 -18.13 2.67 64.02
N PRO A 8 -17.48 3.56 64.79
CA PRO A 8 -16.36 4.47 64.45
C PRO A 8 -15.12 4.15 65.33
N VAL A 9 -13.96 4.79 65.13
CA VAL A 9 -13.05 5.23 66.21
C VAL A 9 -11.99 6.18 65.63
N ALA A 10 -11.93 7.36 66.26
CA ALA A 10 -10.94 8.42 66.07
C ALA A 10 -9.57 8.06 66.70
N ILE A 11 -8.49 8.69 66.25
CA ILE A 11 -7.45 9.33 67.10
C ILE A 11 -6.57 10.27 66.23
N THR A 12 -6.80 11.55 66.48
CA THR A 12 -5.93 12.72 66.66
C THR A 12 -4.39 12.60 66.47
N VAL A 13 -3.89 13.43 65.54
CA VAL A 13 -2.85 14.49 65.65
C VAL A 13 -1.40 14.13 66.02
N LEU A 14 -0.48 14.48 65.10
CA LEU A 14 0.73 15.24 65.48
C LEU A 14 1.14 16.20 64.35
N ALA A 15 1.17 17.50 64.70
CA ALA A 15 1.63 18.58 63.85
C ALA A 15 3.17 18.68 63.89
N LEU A 16 3.78 18.91 62.73
CA LEU A 16 5.15 19.40 62.61
C LEU A 16 5.15 20.61 61.67
N LEU A 17 5.36 21.77 62.29
CA LEU A 17 5.59 23.06 61.65
C LEU A 17 7.01 23.09 61.09
N VAL A 18 7.15 23.31 59.78
CA VAL A 18 8.41 23.77 59.18
C VAL A 18 8.11 25.07 58.45
N VAL A 19 8.51 26.18 59.08
CA VAL A 19 8.55 27.51 58.46
C VAL A 19 9.80 27.56 57.60
N ALA A 20 9.63 27.71 56.29
CA ALA A 20 10.70 28.07 55.37
C ALA A 20 10.28 29.33 54.59
N CYS A 21 10.92 30.45 54.90
CA CYS A 21 10.88 31.67 54.09
C CYS A 21 11.81 31.50 52.89
N GLY A 22 11.33 31.76 51.68
CA GLY A 22 12.22 31.85 50.52
C GLY A 22 11.54 32.01 49.17
N HIS A 23 11.38 33.27 48.75
CA HIS A 23 11.40 33.77 47.36
C HIS A 23 10.30 33.32 46.39
N SER A 24 9.31 34.22 46.24
CA SER A 24 8.35 34.27 45.13
C SER A 24 9.09 34.25 43.79
N SER A 25 9.09 33.10 43.12
CA SER A 25 9.49 33.00 41.72
C SER A 25 8.31 33.47 40.88
N THR A 26 8.50 34.58 40.18
CA THR A 26 7.57 35.10 39.17
C THR A 26 7.17 33.97 38.22
N PRO A 27 5.88 33.75 37.91
CA PRO A 27 5.50 32.80 36.87
C PRO A 27 6.00 33.37 35.55
N THR A 28 7.10 32.81 35.03
CA THR A 28 7.48 32.99 33.64
C THR A 28 6.31 32.52 32.80
N ARG A 29 5.66 33.47 32.13
CA ARG A 29 4.62 33.22 31.14
C ARG A 29 5.17 32.26 30.10
N SER A 30 4.86 30.97 30.25
CA SER A 30 5.14 29.96 29.24
C SER A 30 4.43 30.43 27.97
N GLY A 31 5.21 30.80 26.95
CA GLY A 31 4.68 30.96 25.61
C GLY A 31 3.94 29.70 25.19
N PRO A 32 2.98 29.79 24.26
CA PRO A 32 2.29 28.60 23.77
C PRO A 32 3.33 27.55 23.36
N PRO A 33 3.12 26.26 23.67
CA PRO A 33 4.04 25.22 23.26
C PRO A 33 4.27 25.39 21.76
N ALA A 34 5.55 25.53 21.38
CA ALA A 34 5.93 25.47 19.99
C ALA A 34 5.33 24.17 19.45
N ARG A 35 4.40 24.28 18.49
CA ARG A 35 3.94 23.12 17.74
C ARG A 35 5.21 22.50 17.19
N SER A 36 5.59 21.33 17.72
CA SER A 36 6.49 20.44 17.01
C SER A 36 5.98 20.39 15.58
N PRO A 37 6.82 20.63 14.56
CA PRO A 37 6.36 20.48 13.20
C PRO A 37 5.81 19.05 13.13
N SER A 38 4.49 18.92 12.98
CA SER A 38 3.89 17.70 12.47
C SER A 38 4.78 17.30 11.32
N ALA A 39 5.36 16.09 11.34
CA ALA A 39 6.18 15.59 10.26
C ALA A 39 5.47 15.99 8.97
N ARG A 40 5.99 17.02 8.29
CA ARG A 40 5.41 17.50 7.04
C ARG A 40 5.54 16.26 6.18
N GLY A 41 4.40 15.61 5.88
CA GLY A 41 4.39 14.34 5.17
C GLY A 41 5.40 14.43 4.05
N ALA A 42 6.43 13.58 4.09
CA ALA A 42 7.58 13.71 3.22
C ALA A 42 7.07 13.91 1.78
N ALA A 43 7.50 14.99 1.15
CA ALA A 43 6.96 15.38 -0.15
C ALA A 43 7.22 14.25 -1.15
N VAL A 44 6.16 13.68 -1.71
CA VAL A 44 6.25 12.60 -2.70
C VAL A 44 6.76 13.18 -4.01
N ASN A 45 7.83 12.60 -4.56
CA ASN A 45 8.34 12.92 -5.88
C ASN A 45 8.29 11.70 -6.81
N PRO A 46 7.30 11.62 -7.73
CA PRO A 46 7.20 10.53 -8.69
C PRO A 46 8.45 10.29 -9.53
N ALA A 47 9.22 11.33 -9.85
CA ALA A 47 10.43 11.20 -10.65
C ALA A 47 11.53 10.35 -9.98
N ASN A 48 11.48 10.19 -8.65
CA ASN A 48 12.42 9.35 -7.92
C ASN A 48 12.21 7.85 -8.21
N ILE A 49 11.07 7.42 -8.76
CA ILE A 49 10.75 6.01 -9.04
C ILE A 49 11.85 5.30 -9.84
N ARG A 50 12.54 6.03 -10.72
CA ARG A 50 13.67 5.52 -11.53
C ARG A 50 14.85 5.02 -10.68
N ARG A 51 14.95 5.39 -9.41
CA ARG A 51 16.03 4.92 -8.52
C ARG A 51 15.79 3.49 -8.03
N VAL A 52 14.55 3.00 -8.09
CA VAL A 52 14.16 1.64 -7.67
C VAL A 52 14.86 0.57 -8.51
N VAL A 53 15.36 0.90 -9.71
CA VAL A 53 16.14 -0.02 -10.55
C VAL A 53 17.36 -0.62 -9.84
N ARG A 54 17.87 0.04 -8.79
CA ARG A 54 19.00 -0.42 -7.96
C ARG A 54 18.65 -1.59 -7.04
N GLU A 55 17.35 -1.80 -6.80
CA GLU A 55 16.83 -2.89 -5.96
C GLU A 55 16.54 -4.16 -6.78
N LEU A 56 16.65 -4.10 -8.11
CA LEU A 56 16.38 -5.22 -8.99
C LEU A 56 17.50 -6.27 -8.94
N PRO A 57 17.19 -7.56 -9.15
CA PRO A 57 18.21 -8.60 -9.18
C PRO A 57 19.22 -8.35 -10.32
N PRO A 58 20.47 -8.79 -10.15
CA PRO A 58 21.47 -8.66 -11.20
C PRO A 58 21.03 -9.40 -12.46
N GLY A 59 21.32 -8.81 -13.63
CA GLY A 59 20.98 -9.40 -14.94
C GLY A 59 19.56 -9.13 -15.43
N TYR A 60 18.73 -8.40 -14.67
CA TYR A 60 17.44 -7.92 -15.16
C TYR A 60 17.63 -6.86 -16.25
N GLU A 61 16.88 -7.00 -17.34
CA GLU A 61 16.77 -6.00 -18.40
C GLU A 61 15.71 -4.98 -18.02
N VAL A 62 16.08 -3.69 -17.95
CA VAL A 62 15.23 -2.63 -17.40
C VAL A 62 14.73 -1.70 -18.49
N THR A 63 13.44 -1.38 -18.44
CA THR A 63 12.79 -0.35 -19.24
C THR A 63 12.21 0.73 -18.31
N ASN A 64 12.38 2.01 -18.69
CA ASN A 64 11.95 3.16 -17.90
C ASN A 64 10.61 3.74 -18.34
N GLY A 65 9.78 2.94 -19.00
CA GLY A 65 8.49 3.34 -19.55
C GLY A 65 7.38 2.43 -19.05
N VAL A 66 6.33 3.02 -18.50
CA VAL A 66 5.06 2.35 -18.20
C VAL A 66 3.94 3.10 -18.92
N PRO A 67 2.81 2.44 -19.26
CA PRO A 67 1.68 3.13 -19.87
C PRO A 67 1.21 4.32 -19.01
N GLY A 68 0.82 5.44 -19.62
CA GLY A 68 0.33 6.62 -18.87
C GLY A 68 -0.90 6.31 -18.01
N GLY A 69 -1.76 5.41 -18.49
CA GLY A 69 -2.91 4.85 -17.77
C GLY A 69 -2.59 3.58 -16.98
N ALA A 70 -1.36 3.39 -16.50
CA ALA A 70 -0.97 2.18 -15.77
C ALA A 70 -1.83 1.96 -14.52
N SER A 71 -2.29 0.73 -14.36
CA SER A 71 -2.96 0.20 -13.18
C SER A 71 -2.65 -1.29 -13.08
N PRO A 72 -2.89 -1.95 -11.94
CA PRO A 72 -2.70 -3.39 -11.81
C PRO A 72 -3.34 -4.19 -12.95
N ARG A 73 -4.61 -3.91 -13.31
CA ARG A 73 -5.28 -4.63 -14.40
C ARG A 73 -4.62 -4.45 -15.77
N VAL A 74 -4.01 -3.29 -16.02
CA VAL A 74 -3.29 -3.03 -17.27
C VAL A 74 -2.01 -3.85 -17.31
N ILE A 75 -1.28 -3.97 -16.19
CA ILE A 75 -0.09 -4.84 -16.09
C ILE A 75 -0.45 -6.32 -16.24
N TRP A 76 -1.61 -6.73 -15.71
CA TRP A 76 -2.15 -8.08 -15.93
C TRP A 76 -2.63 -8.34 -17.36
N SER A 77 -2.49 -7.35 -18.26
CA SER A 77 -2.95 -7.40 -19.65
C SER A 77 -4.47 -7.66 -19.77
N VAL A 78 -5.25 -7.18 -18.82
CA VAL A 78 -6.71 -7.30 -18.83
C VAL A 78 -7.33 -6.01 -19.39
N GLY A 79 -8.14 -6.15 -20.44
CA GLY A 79 -8.65 -5.05 -21.27
C GLY A 79 -9.37 -3.92 -20.51
N ALA A 80 -9.46 -2.74 -21.13
CA ALA A 80 -10.15 -1.57 -20.58
C ALA A 80 -11.66 -1.76 -20.42
N ASP A 81 -12.24 -2.65 -21.21
CA ASP A 81 -13.64 -3.08 -21.17
C ASP A 81 -13.90 -4.18 -20.14
N ALA A 82 -12.91 -4.53 -19.32
CA ALA A 82 -13.06 -5.63 -18.39
C ALA A 82 -14.17 -5.40 -17.36
N ARG A 83 -14.74 -6.52 -16.89
CA ARG A 83 -15.83 -6.54 -15.91
C ARG A 83 -15.41 -7.37 -14.72
N ALA A 84 -15.50 -6.76 -13.54
CA ALA A 84 -15.29 -7.47 -12.29
C ALA A 84 -16.58 -8.19 -11.86
N LYS A 85 -16.41 -9.32 -11.18
CA LYS A 85 -17.48 -10.03 -10.46
C LYS A 85 -16.99 -10.31 -9.03
N PRO A 86 -17.58 -9.69 -8.01
CA PRO A 86 -18.59 -8.62 -8.06
C PRO A 86 -18.09 -7.31 -8.73
N PRO A 87 -18.97 -6.48 -9.34
CA PRO A 87 -18.57 -5.27 -10.06
C PRO A 87 -17.78 -4.26 -9.22
N GLN A 88 -18.14 -4.09 -7.94
CA GLN A 88 -17.48 -3.14 -7.05
C GLN A 88 -15.99 -3.46 -6.82
N CYS A 89 -15.56 -4.71 -7.03
CA CYS A 89 -14.18 -5.11 -6.80
C CYS A 89 -13.20 -4.61 -7.88
N ALA A 90 -13.69 -4.10 -9.02
CA ALA A 90 -12.85 -3.60 -10.11
C ALA A 90 -11.86 -2.52 -9.65
N VAL A 91 -12.27 -1.64 -8.75
CA VAL A 91 -11.44 -0.52 -8.26
C VAL A 91 -10.20 -0.98 -7.49
N LEU A 92 -10.17 -2.22 -6.97
CA LEU A 92 -8.96 -2.77 -6.35
C LEU A 92 -7.83 -3.00 -7.36
N ALA A 93 -8.16 -3.31 -8.62
CA ALA A 93 -7.18 -3.47 -9.70
C ALA A 93 -7.07 -2.24 -10.61
N ASP A 94 -7.91 -1.24 -10.41
CA ASP A 94 -7.84 0.06 -11.08
C ASP A 94 -8.21 1.19 -10.09
N PRO A 95 -7.32 1.55 -9.14
CA PRO A 95 -7.60 2.60 -8.18
C PRO A 95 -7.82 3.98 -8.81
N GLY A 96 -7.28 4.20 -10.00
CA GLY A 96 -7.49 5.43 -10.75
C GLY A 96 -8.93 5.58 -11.22
N ASN A 97 -9.58 4.46 -11.58
CA ASN A 97 -11.00 4.37 -11.93
C ASN A 97 -11.43 5.41 -12.99
N GLY A 98 -10.62 5.55 -14.05
CA GLY A 98 -10.89 6.46 -15.16
C GLY A 98 -10.66 7.95 -14.86
N ARG A 99 -10.09 8.30 -13.70
CA ARG A 99 -9.62 9.66 -13.43
C ARG A 99 -8.43 10.02 -14.33
N ASP A 100 -8.23 11.31 -14.55
CA ASP A 100 -7.08 11.86 -15.30
C ASP A 100 -5.77 11.61 -14.53
N GLN A 101 -5.27 10.39 -14.66
CA GLN A 101 -4.09 9.90 -13.96
C GLN A 101 -2.82 10.08 -14.78
N SER A 102 -1.70 10.25 -14.11
CA SER A 102 -0.38 10.13 -14.72
C SER A 102 0.45 9.09 -14.00
N ALA A 103 1.13 8.23 -14.76
CA ALA A 103 1.95 7.16 -14.22
C ALA A 103 3.42 7.36 -14.58
N GLN A 104 4.30 6.99 -13.66
CA GLN A 104 5.74 6.82 -13.89
C GLN A 104 6.17 5.51 -13.26
N GLY A 105 7.15 4.84 -13.86
CA GLY A 105 7.56 3.54 -13.36
C GLY A 105 8.71 2.95 -14.13
N VAL A 106 9.08 1.77 -13.68
CA VAL A 106 10.07 0.91 -14.32
C VAL A 106 9.48 -0.49 -14.46
N SER A 107 9.80 -1.15 -15.56
CA SER A 107 9.49 -2.56 -15.80
C SER A 107 10.78 -3.28 -16.11
N ALA A 108 10.98 -4.45 -15.53
CA ALA A 108 12.20 -5.20 -15.70
C ALA A 108 11.95 -6.69 -15.80
N SER A 109 12.61 -7.35 -16.76
CA SER A 109 12.48 -8.77 -17.01
C SER A 109 13.79 -9.50 -16.76
N GLY A 110 13.71 -10.69 -16.18
CA GLY A 110 14.87 -11.54 -15.97
C GLY A 110 14.47 -12.92 -15.45
N THR A 111 15.45 -13.68 -14.98
CA THR A 111 15.20 -14.99 -14.37
C THR A 111 14.27 -14.85 -13.18
N GLY A 112 13.15 -15.56 -13.23
CA GLY A 112 12.17 -15.59 -12.15
C GLY A 112 10.96 -14.69 -12.36
N GLY A 113 10.90 -13.92 -13.44
CA GLY A 113 9.69 -13.22 -13.87
C GLY A 113 9.90 -11.77 -14.28
N VAL A 114 8.80 -11.08 -14.56
CA VAL A 114 8.75 -9.65 -14.86
C VAL A 114 8.34 -8.89 -13.60
N VAL A 115 9.06 -7.82 -13.30
CA VAL A 115 8.83 -6.96 -12.14
C VAL A 115 8.50 -5.55 -12.62
N ASP A 116 7.38 -5.02 -12.12
CA ASP A 116 6.99 -3.63 -12.33
C ASP A 116 7.03 -2.88 -11.00
N ALA A 117 7.48 -1.63 -11.02
CA ALA A 117 7.35 -0.68 -9.92
C ALA A 117 6.83 0.64 -10.47
N VAL A 118 5.63 1.03 -10.04
CA VAL A 118 4.86 2.12 -10.63
C VAL A 118 4.36 3.04 -9.54
N VAL A 119 4.40 4.34 -9.80
CA VAL A 119 3.70 5.37 -9.05
C VAL A 119 2.69 6.05 -9.97
N VAL A 120 1.48 6.23 -9.47
CA VAL A 120 0.39 6.89 -10.18
C VAL A 120 -0.06 8.09 -9.36
N ALA A 121 -0.09 9.25 -10.01
CA ALA A 121 -0.61 10.49 -9.46
C ALA A 121 -2.03 10.74 -9.97
N LEU A 122 -2.90 11.20 -9.07
CA LEU A 122 -4.31 11.45 -9.32
C LEU A 122 -4.64 12.92 -9.00
N PRO A 123 -5.72 13.47 -9.58
CA PRO A 123 -6.14 14.85 -9.35
C PRO A 123 -6.68 15.09 -7.92
N GLY A 124 -6.89 14.03 -7.14
CA GLY A 124 -7.32 14.09 -5.75
C GLY A 124 -6.97 12.82 -4.98
N PRO A 125 -7.32 12.75 -3.69
CA PRO A 125 -6.97 11.63 -2.84
C PRO A 125 -7.45 10.28 -3.36
N VAL A 126 -6.73 9.22 -2.99
CA VAL A 126 -7.14 7.83 -3.21
C VAL A 126 -6.93 7.05 -1.92
N ASP A 127 -8.03 6.57 -1.38
CA ASP A 127 -8.05 5.81 -0.13
C ASP A 127 -8.48 4.38 -0.40
N LEU A 128 -7.96 3.45 0.39
CA LEU A 128 -8.36 2.06 0.35
C LEU A 128 -9.57 1.87 1.28
N ASP A 129 -10.75 1.61 0.71
CA ASP A 129 -11.97 1.35 1.49
C ASP A 129 -11.87 -0.02 2.19
N PRO A 130 -11.82 -0.08 3.54
CA PRO A 130 -11.75 -1.34 4.28
C PRO A 130 -12.98 -2.22 4.10
N GLY A 131 -14.16 -1.62 3.89
CA GLY A 131 -15.40 -2.36 3.64
C GLY A 131 -15.33 -3.09 2.29
N LEU A 132 -14.73 -2.44 1.29
CA LEU A 132 -14.49 -3.07 -0.01
C LEU A 132 -13.46 -4.19 0.09
N VAL A 133 -12.37 -4.00 0.82
CA VAL A 133 -11.35 -5.04 1.08
C VAL A 133 -12.01 -6.28 1.71
N ALA A 134 -12.86 -6.09 2.72
CA ALA A 134 -13.60 -7.19 3.35
C ALA A 134 -14.56 -7.90 2.38
N ALA A 135 -15.23 -7.14 1.51
CA ALA A 135 -16.19 -7.69 0.54
C ALA A 135 -15.54 -8.38 -0.68
N CYS A 136 -14.30 -8.02 -1.02
CA CYS A 136 -13.62 -8.44 -2.25
C CYS A 136 -12.43 -9.37 -1.99
N GLY A 137 -12.49 -10.21 -0.94
CA GLY A 137 -11.45 -11.19 -0.61
C GLY A 137 -11.08 -12.13 -1.77
N ARG A 138 -12.06 -12.44 -2.64
CA ARG A 138 -11.89 -13.16 -3.91
C ARG A 138 -12.86 -12.60 -4.94
N TRP A 139 -12.40 -12.43 -6.17
CA TRP A 139 -13.20 -11.89 -7.28
C TRP A 139 -12.57 -12.24 -8.62
N THR A 140 -13.28 -12.01 -9.71
CA THR A 140 -12.79 -12.29 -11.07
C THR A 140 -12.87 -11.04 -11.92
N LEU A 141 -11.88 -10.82 -12.78
CA LEU A 141 -11.88 -9.80 -13.81
C LEU A 141 -11.83 -10.46 -15.19
N THR A 142 -12.74 -10.13 -16.10
CA THR A 142 -12.77 -10.68 -17.46
C THR A 142 -12.84 -9.56 -18.48
N GLY A 143 -11.97 -9.58 -19.49
CA GLY A 143 -11.98 -8.64 -20.61
C GLY A 143 -11.37 -9.28 -21.86
N GLY A 144 -12.04 -9.16 -23.01
CA GLY A 144 -11.66 -9.86 -24.24
C GLY A 144 -11.47 -11.36 -24.01
N HIS A 145 -10.29 -11.87 -24.38
CA HIS A 145 -9.90 -13.28 -24.25
C HIS A 145 -9.15 -13.60 -22.94
N THR A 146 -9.09 -12.64 -22.01
CA THR A 146 -8.33 -12.76 -20.77
C THR A 146 -9.25 -12.76 -19.56
N THR A 147 -9.02 -13.72 -18.66
CA THR A 147 -9.66 -13.78 -17.34
C THR A 147 -8.61 -13.83 -16.26
N ALA A 148 -8.76 -13.00 -15.22
CA ALA A 148 -7.96 -13.01 -14.02
C ALA A 148 -8.82 -13.42 -12.81
N SER A 149 -8.47 -14.51 -12.15
CA SER A 149 -9.03 -14.90 -10.86
C SER A 149 -8.17 -14.29 -9.75
N VAL A 150 -8.74 -13.38 -8.98
CA VAL A 150 -8.02 -12.56 -8.00
C VAL A 150 -8.39 -12.99 -6.59
N ARG A 151 -7.39 -13.10 -5.72
CA ARG A 151 -7.55 -13.24 -4.27
C ARG A 151 -6.69 -12.21 -3.55
N LEU A 152 -7.16 -11.75 -2.40
CA LEU A 152 -6.35 -10.93 -1.52
C LEU A 152 -5.31 -11.79 -0.80
N THR A 153 -4.17 -11.17 -0.48
CA THR A 153 -3.08 -11.75 0.31
C THR A 153 -2.53 -10.68 1.26
N ASP A 154 -1.75 -11.10 2.24
CA ASP A 154 -1.09 -10.19 3.19
C ASP A 154 -0.24 -9.16 2.45
N ALA A 155 -0.37 -7.89 2.87
CA ALA A 155 0.35 -6.76 2.30
C ALA A 155 1.46 -6.29 3.26
N PRO A 156 2.58 -5.73 2.75
CA PRO A 156 3.62 -5.18 3.60
C PRO A 156 3.06 -3.99 4.40
N ARG A 157 3.57 -3.78 5.62
CA ARG A 157 3.25 -2.59 6.42
C ARG A 157 4.15 -1.44 5.97
N ILE A 158 3.55 -0.28 5.71
CA ILE A 158 4.26 0.95 5.33
C ILE A 158 3.67 2.10 6.15
N ASP A 159 4.53 2.82 6.88
CA ASP A 159 4.07 3.92 7.73
C ASP A 159 3.41 5.02 6.89
N GLY A 160 2.23 5.47 7.33
CA GLY A 160 1.46 6.50 6.64
C GLY A 160 0.97 6.12 5.25
N ALA A 161 0.80 4.82 4.97
CA ALA A 161 0.12 4.34 3.77
C ALA A 161 -0.73 3.09 4.09
N ASP A 162 -1.94 3.05 3.55
CA ASP A 162 -2.71 1.81 3.52
C ASP A 162 -2.16 0.90 2.43
N THR A 163 -2.21 -0.42 2.63
CA THR A 163 -1.64 -1.38 1.69
C THR A 163 -2.61 -2.52 1.37
N LEU A 164 -2.53 -3.00 0.13
CA LEU A 164 -3.32 -4.11 -0.40
C LEU A 164 -2.40 -5.09 -1.12
N GLY A 165 -2.56 -6.39 -0.86
CA GLY A 165 -1.90 -7.47 -1.57
C GLY A 165 -2.93 -8.25 -2.39
N MET A 166 -2.59 -8.56 -3.64
CA MET A 166 -3.41 -9.35 -4.55
C MET A 166 -2.57 -10.42 -5.25
N VAL A 167 -3.16 -11.59 -5.44
CA VAL A 167 -2.65 -12.60 -6.36
C VAL A 167 -3.68 -12.81 -7.46
N ALA A 168 -3.27 -12.61 -8.70
CA ALA A 168 -4.09 -12.81 -9.89
C ALA A 168 -3.57 -14.02 -10.66
N ASP A 169 -4.39 -15.06 -10.78
CA ASP A 169 -4.20 -16.15 -11.72
C ASP A 169 -4.85 -15.76 -13.05
N ILE A 170 -4.03 -15.50 -14.06
CA ILE A 170 -4.42 -14.89 -15.33
C ILE A 170 -4.33 -15.94 -16.41
N ARG A 171 -5.43 -16.14 -17.14
CA ARG A 171 -5.53 -17.04 -18.28
C ARG A 171 -5.97 -16.26 -19.50
N SER A 172 -5.21 -16.37 -20.58
CA SER A 172 -5.56 -15.78 -21.87
C SER A 172 -5.68 -16.89 -22.91
N SER A 173 -6.78 -16.93 -23.64
CA SER A 173 -6.91 -17.83 -24.80
C SER A 173 -6.42 -17.13 -26.06
N VAL A 174 -5.73 -17.84 -26.94
CA VAL A 174 -5.40 -17.36 -28.29
C VAL A 174 -6.34 -18.00 -29.33
N GLU A 175 -6.41 -17.43 -30.54
CA GLU A 175 -7.33 -17.88 -31.60
C GLU A 175 -7.16 -19.36 -31.99
N SER A 176 -5.96 -19.91 -31.82
CA SER A 176 -5.67 -21.33 -32.06
C SER A 176 -6.19 -22.28 -30.98
N GLY A 177 -6.82 -21.76 -29.92
CA GLY A 177 -7.31 -22.53 -28.78
C GLY A 177 -6.24 -22.85 -27.73
N ALA A 178 -4.99 -22.45 -27.95
CA ALA A 178 -3.96 -22.51 -26.92
C ALA A 178 -4.22 -21.49 -25.80
N GLU A 179 -3.68 -21.77 -24.62
CA GLU A 179 -3.88 -20.95 -23.43
C GLU A 179 -2.55 -20.54 -22.84
N ILE A 180 -2.48 -19.28 -22.43
CA ILE A 180 -1.34 -18.69 -21.76
C ILE A 180 -1.76 -18.43 -20.33
N ASP A 181 -1.15 -19.17 -19.42
CA ASP A 181 -1.31 -19.00 -17.99
C ASP A 181 -0.18 -18.14 -17.45
N SER A 182 -0.53 -17.20 -16.57
CA SER A 182 0.44 -16.42 -15.80
C SER A 182 -0.11 -16.17 -14.41
N ARG A 183 0.79 -15.87 -13.47
CA ARG A 183 0.44 -15.46 -12.11
C ARG A 183 1.12 -14.16 -11.78
N ALA A 184 0.33 -13.16 -11.38
CA ALA A 184 0.81 -11.88 -10.91
C ALA A 184 0.61 -11.75 -9.39
N TYR A 185 1.67 -11.36 -8.69
CA TYR A 185 1.63 -10.93 -7.29
C TYR A 185 1.75 -9.41 -7.27
N THR A 186 0.69 -8.73 -6.88
CA THR A 186 0.64 -7.26 -6.89
C THR A 186 0.45 -6.73 -5.47
N PHE A 187 1.26 -5.74 -5.10
CA PHE A 187 1.15 -5.04 -3.84
C PHE A 187 0.98 -3.55 -4.11
N ILE A 188 0.03 -2.90 -3.44
CA ILE A 188 -0.32 -1.49 -3.63
C ILE A 188 -0.16 -0.76 -2.30
N ALA A 189 0.36 0.46 -2.34
CA ALA A 189 0.37 1.41 -1.25
C ALA A 189 -0.41 2.67 -1.66
N TYR A 190 -1.34 3.09 -0.81
CA TYR A 190 -2.21 4.26 -1.00
C TYR A 190 -1.75 5.38 -0.06
N PHE A 191 -1.46 6.57 -0.60
CA PHE A 191 -0.98 7.69 0.19
C PHE A 191 -1.28 9.04 -0.47
N GLY A 192 -2.24 9.77 0.11
CA GLY A 192 -2.65 11.08 -0.39
C GLY A 192 -3.20 10.98 -1.82
N ASN A 193 -2.65 11.77 -2.74
CA ASN A 193 -3.08 11.80 -4.15
C ASN A 193 -2.34 10.75 -5.01
N PHE A 194 -1.70 9.78 -4.39
CA PHE A 194 -0.88 8.79 -5.06
C PHE A 194 -1.27 7.39 -4.64
N TYR A 195 -1.12 6.46 -5.58
CA TYR A 195 -0.87 5.07 -5.23
C TYR A 195 0.41 4.61 -5.92
N ALA A 196 1.20 3.80 -5.22
CA ALA A 196 2.30 3.08 -5.80
C ALA A 196 1.96 1.60 -5.80
N PHE A 197 2.36 0.87 -6.84
CA PHE A 197 2.21 -0.56 -6.85
C PHE A 197 3.43 -1.24 -7.44
N THR A 198 3.66 -2.46 -6.98
CA THR A 198 4.64 -3.37 -7.56
C THR A 198 3.94 -4.63 -7.99
N THR A 199 4.41 -5.21 -9.09
CA THR A 199 3.89 -6.49 -9.59
C THR A 199 5.07 -7.41 -9.88
N LEU A 200 4.95 -8.67 -9.50
CA LEU A 200 5.78 -9.76 -10.02
C LEU A 200 4.89 -10.69 -10.84
N THR A 201 5.11 -10.73 -12.15
CA THR A 201 4.43 -11.63 -13.09
C THR A 201 5.32 -12.81 -13.41
N THR A 202 4.78 -14.02 -13.26
CA THR A 202 5.48 -15.29 -13.41
C THR A 202 4.70 -16.21 -14.34
N ASP A 203 5.39 -17.11 -15.01
CA ASP A 203 4.80 -18.24 -15.74
C ASP A 203 4.81 -19.47 -14.82
N PRO A 204 3.65 -19.94 -14.31
CA PRO A 204 3.57 -21.12 -13.46
C PRO A 204 4.06 -22.42 -14.13
N GLY A 205 4.09 -22.48 -15.47
CA GLY A 205 4.58 -23.62 -16.23
C GLY A 205 6.09 -23.60 -16.51
N SER A 206 6.78 -22.51 -16.18
CA SER A 206 8.22 -22.37 -16.41
C SER A 206 9.03 -23.38 -15.59
N ALA A 207 10.06 -23.96 -16.21
CA ALA A 207 11.02 -24.83 -15.52
C ALA A 207 12.03 -24.05 -14.65
N LEU A 208 12.16 -22.73 -14.88
CA LEU A 208 13.03 -21.88 -14.08
C LEU A 208 12.29 -21.46 -12.79
N PRO A 209 13.01 -21.40 -11.64
CA PRO A 209 12.39 -20.97 -10.40
C PRO A 209 11.92 -19.51 -10.51
N ALA A 210 10.66 -19.28 -10.13
CA ALA A 210 10.11 -17.94 -9.99
C ALA A 210 10.78 -17.17 -8.84
N LEU A 211 10.84 -15.84 -8.94
CA LEU A 211 11.11 -15.00 -7.79
C LEU A 211 10.01 -15.22 -6.72
N PRO A 212 10.35 -15.13 -5.43
CA PRO A 212 9.35 -15.22 -4.38
C PRO A 212 8.44 -13.98 -4.41
N PRO A 213 7.14 -14.11 -4.11
CA PRO A 213 6.22 -12.97 -4.00
C PRO A 213 6.70 -11.88 -3.03
N GLN A 214 7.43 -12.29 -1.98
CA GLN A 214 8.04 -11.40 -1.00
C GLN A 214 8.94 -10.34 -1.66
N PHE A 215 9.60 -10.66 -2.78
CA PHE A 215 10.43 -9.71 -3.50
C PHE A 215 9.62 -8.48 -3.93
N ALA A 216 8.43 -8.67 -4.51
CA ALA A 216 7.56 -7.55 -4.89
C ALA A 216 7.04 -6.79 -3.67
N ALA A 217 6.68 -7.50 -2.59
CA ALA A 217 6.25 -6.85 -1.35
C ALA A 217 7.34 -5.93 -0.77
N ASP A 218 8.59 -6.42 -0.69
CA ASP A 218 9.74 -5.65 -0.21
C ASP A 218 10.08 -4.49 -1.17
N LEU A 219 9.95 -4.72 -2.47
CA LEU A 219 10.13 -3.69 -3.49
C LEU A 219 9.12 -2.55 -3.34
N LEU A 220 7.88 -2.82 -2.92
CA LEU A 220 6.90 -1.77 -2.63
C LEU A 220 7.36 -0.88 -1.48
N VAL A 221 7.91 -1.47 -0.41
CA VAL A 221 8.46 -0.72 0.74
C VAL A 221 9.59 0.20 0.26
N LYS A 222 10.53 -0.33 -0.52
CA LYS A 222 11.63 0.44 -1.13
C LYS A 222 11.13 1.53 -2.07
N THR A 223 10.09 1.24 -2.83
CA THR A 223 9.46 2.17 -3.76
C THR A 223 8.88 3.37 -3.01
N VAL A 224 8.06 3.13 -1.98
CA VAL A 224 7.46 4.24 -1.21
C VAL A 224 8.53 5.05 -0.49
N SER A 225 9.55 4.40 0.08
CA SER A 225 10.69 5.10 0.67
C SER A 225 11.41 6.00 -0.36
N THR A 226 11.67 5.47 -1.54
CA THR A 226 12.34 6.19 -2.64
C THR A 226 11.53 7.40 -3.11
N LEU A 227 10.21 7.25 -3.20
CA LEU A 227 9.31 8.34 -3.59
C LEU A 227 9.28 9.47 -2.56
N ARG A 228 9.47 9.16 -1.28
CA ARG A 228 9.45 10.12 -0.16
C ARG A 228 10.78 10.84 0.06
N GLY A 229 11.88 10.34 -0.52
CA GLY A 229 13.20 10.95 -0.46
C GLY A 229 14.08 10.36 0.63
#